data_AF-A0A2A6NLQ1-F1
#
_entry.id   AF-A0A2A6NLQ1-F1
#
_cell.length_a   1.000
_cell.length_b   1.000
_cell.length_c   1.000
_cell.angle_alpha   90.00
_cell.angle_beta   90.00
_cell.angle_gamma   90.00
#
_symmetry.space_group_name_H-M   'P 1'
#
loop_
_entity.id
_entity.type
_entity.pdbx_description
1 polymer ?
#
loop_
_entity_poly.entity_id
_entity_poly.type
_entity_poly.pdbx_seq_one_letter_code
_entity_poly.pdbx_strand_id
1 'polypeptide(L)' 'MSSTGGGQKPKPSGQRRPEGEEPNGEGGPDDALVLIAAAATELAKLAQRHKFDVLDHLLAMTRLEADEQLRARSRRKLS' A
#
# COMPACT_ATOMS: atom_id res chain seq x y z
N MET A 1 50.10 -33.84 -7.86
CA MET A 1 49.09 -34.68 -8.56
C MET A 1 48.27 -35.30 -7.44
N SER A 2 46.98 -35.05 -7.18
CA SER A 2 45.82 -34.65 -7.99
C SER A 2 44.82 -33.97 -7.02
N SER A 3 44.34 -32.74 -7.25
CA SER A 3 43.14 -32.36 -8.01
C SER A 3 41.95 -33.33 -7.94
N THR A 4 40.89 -32.91 -7.24
CA THR A 4 39.42 -33.06 -7.48
C THR A 4 38.73 -32.75 -6.14
N GLY A 5 37.78 -31.83 -5.97
CA GLY A 5 36.73 -31.39 -6.87
C GLY A 5 35.38 -31.81 -6.28
N GLY A 6 34.66 -30.87 -5.64
CA GLY A 6 33.30 -31.06 -5.16
C GLY A 6 32.93 -29.90 -4.23
N GLY A 7 31.97 -29.03 -4.52
CA GLY A 7 30.86 -29.07 -5.45
C GLY A 7 29.74 -28.29 -4.77
N GLN A 8 29.85 -26.96 -4.74
CA GLN A 8 28.78 -26.10 -4.24
C GLN A 8 27.58 -26.26 -5.18
N LYS A 9 26.47 -26.79 -4.65
CA LYS A 9 25.20 -26.86 -5.36
C LYS A 9 24.48 -25.51 -5.22
N PRO A 10 24.26 -24.74 -6.30
CA PRO A 10 23.30 -23.64 -6.26
C PRO A 10 21.89 -24.23 -6.20
N LYS A 11 21.07 -23.76 -5.23
CA LYS A 11 19.64 -24.09 -5.20
C LYS A 11 18.93 -23.31 -6.32
N PRO A 12 18.07 -23.95 -7.11
CA PRO A 12 17.40 -23.29 -8.23
C PRO A 12 16.38 -22.26 -7.72
N SER A 13 16.42 -21.09 -8.34
CA SER A 13 15.31 -20.14 -8.38
C SER A 13 14.08 -20.82 -8.99
N GLY A 14 12.95 -20.77 -8.29
CA GLY A 14 11.66 -21.08 -8.90
C GLY A 14 10.74 -21.90 -8.02
N GLN A 15 10.08 -21.25 -7.07
CA GLN A 15 8.70 -21.65 -6.75
C GLN A 15 7.90 -20.40 -6.39
N ARG A 16 7.25 -19.81 -7.40
CA ARG A 16 6.01 -19.07 -7.18
C ARG A 16 5.04 -20.01 -6.48
N ARG A 17 4.52 -19.63 -5.32
CA ARG A 17 3.22 -20.07 -4.80
C ARG A 17 2.89 -19.33 -3.50
N PRO A 18 1.60 -19.19 -3.17
CA PRO A 18 0.60 -18.36 -3.84
C PRO A 18 0.09 -17.27 -2.87
N GLU A 19 -0.60 -16.27 -3.41
CA GLU A 19 -1.50 -15.43 -2.63
C GLU A 19 -2.54 -16.31 -1.93
N GLY A 20 -2.84 -16.04 -0.66
CA GLY A 20 -4.00 -16.61 0.02
C GLY A 20 -3.68 -17.24 1.37
N GLU A 21 -3.28 -16.42 2.33
CA GLU A 21 -3.81 -16.37 3.72
C GLU A 21 -2.86 -15.48 4.52
N GLU A 22 -2.93 -14.17 4.25
CA GLU A 22 -2.64 -13.22 5.32
C GLU A 22 -3.83 -13.29 6.29
N PRO A 23 -3.57 -13.20 7.61
CA PRO A 23 -4.55 -13.48 8.64
C PRO A 23 -5.82 -12.69 8.41
N ASN A 24 -6.94 -13.29 8.80
CA ASN A 24 -8.30 -12.74 8.82
C ASN A 24 -8.39 -11.47 9.70
N GLY A 25 -7.64 -10.45 9.32
CA GLY A 25 -7.57 -9.14 9.93
C GLY A 25 -8.49 -8.24 9.13
N GLU A 26 -9.54 -7.77 9.79
CA GLU A 26 -10.37 -6.68 9.31
C GLU A 26 -9.47 -5.53 8.81
N GLY A 27 -9.51 -5.23 7.50
CA GLY A 27 -8.82 -4.09 6.91
C GLY A 27 -7.70 -4.46 5.94
N GLY A 28 -8.06 -4.54 4.66
CA GLY A 28 -7.09 -4.59 3.57
C GLY A 28 -6.48 -3.21 3.26
N PRO A 29 -5.43 -3.17 2.42
CA PRO A 29 -4.84 -1.91 1.97
C PRO A 29 -5.84 -0.97 1.27
N ASP A 30 -6.86 -1.52 0.61
CA ASP A 30 -7.92 -0.72 -0.01
C ASP A 30 -8.82 -0.08 1.06
N ASP A 31 -9.15 -0.81 2.13
CA ASP A 31 -9.91 -0.30 3.28
C ASP A 31 -9.13 0.79 4.03
N ALA A 32 -7.81 0.61 4.18
CA ALA A 32 -6.94 1.62 4.75
C ALA A 32 -6.95 2.92 3.94
N LEU A 33 -6.93 2.84 2.60
CA LEU A 33 -7.01 4.01 1.73
C LEU A 33 -8.37 4.73 1.85
N VAL A 34 -9.47 3.97 1.92
CA VAL A 34 -10.81 4.52 2.15
C VAL A 34 -10.88 5.23 3.51
N LEU A 35 -10.33 4.60 4.56
CA LEU A 35 -10.27 5.19 5.90
C LEU A 35 -9.46 6.49 5.91
N ILE A 36 -8.29 6.51 5.27
CA ILE A 36 -7.44 7.71 5.17
C ILE A 36 -8.18 8.83 4.45
N ALA A 37 -8.82 8.55 3.32
CA ALA A 37 -9.59 9.55 2.57
C ALA A 37 -10.75 10.14 3.41
N ALA A 38 -11.44 9.28 4.15
CA ALA A 38 -12.52 9.70 5.05
C ALA A 38 -11.98 10.55 6.22
N ALA A 39 -10.92 10.10 6.89
CA ALA A 39 -10.30 10.83 8.00
C ALA A 39 -9.76 12.19 7.56
N ALA A 40 -9.07 12.26 6.42
CA ALA A 40 -8.57 13.51 5.86
C ALA A 40 -9.71 14.50 5.57
N THR A 41 -10.86 14.00 5.10
CA THR A 41 -12.05 14.84 4.85
C THR A 41 -12.61 15.44 6.14
N GLU A 42 -12.72 14.66 7.22
CA GLU A 42 -13.22 15.17 8.50
C GLU A 42 -12.24 16.15 9.16
N LEU A 43 -10.94 15.87 9.08
CA LEU A 43 -9.91 16.78 9.59
C LEU A 43 -9.88 18.09 8.80
N ALA A 44 -10.11 18.06 7.49
CA ALA A 44 -10.14 19.26 6.65
C ALA A 44 -11.26 20.21 7.09
N LYS A 45 -12.45 19.67 7.39
CA LYS A 45 -13.56 20.45 7.97
C LYS A 45 -13.17 21.11 9.29
N LEU A 46 -12.40 20.42 10.14
CA LEU A 46 -11.91 21.00 11.39
C LEU A 46 -10.87 22.10 11.14
N ALA A 47 -9.92 21.88 10.24
CA ALA A 47 -8.93 22.87 9.84
C ALA A 47 -9.60 24.14 9.28
N GLN A 48 -10.61 23.98 8.43
CA GLN A 48 -11.38 25.09 7.87
C GLN A 48 -12.12 25.89 8.95
N ARG A 49 -12.75 25.22 9.93
CA ARG A 49 -13.43 25.86 11.06
C ARG A 49 -12.48 26.71 11.91
N HIS A 50 -11.23 26.30 12.03
CA HIS A 50 -10.20 26.99 12.81
C HIS A 50 -9.27 27.87 11.96
N LYS A 51 -9.53 28.03 10.66
CA LYS A 51 -8.74 28.85 9.72
C LYS A 51 -7.27 28.42 9.62
N PHE A 52 -7.02 27.11 9.64
CA PHE A 52 -5.70 26.55 9.39
C PHE A 52 -5.54 26.24 7.90
N ASP A 53 -5.36 27.28 7.09
CA ASP A 53 -5.44 27.19 5.61
C ASP A 53 -4.40 26.22 5.01
N VAL A 54 -3.16 26.22 5.52
CA VAL A 54 -2.13 25.28 5.07
C VAL A 54 -2.48 23.84 5.44
N LEU A 55 -3.06 23.63 6.63
CA LEU A 55 -3.46 22.30 7.07
C LEU A 55 -4.64 21.77 6.26
N ASP A 56 -5.64 22.61 5.99
CA ASP A 56 -6.77 22.29 5.11
C ASP A 56 -6.28 21.86 3.72
N HIS A 57 -5.35 22.63 3.14
CA HIS A 57 -4.73 22.30 1.86
C HIS A 57 -4.01 20.94 1.88
N LEU A 58 -3.18 20.68 2.89
CA LEU A 58 -2.46 19.40 3.01
C LEU A 58 -3.41 18.21 3.19
N LEU A 59 -4.52 18.39 3.90
CA LEU A 59 -5.54 17.35 4.09
C LEU A 59 -6.32 17.08 2.80
N ALA A 60 -6.62 18.12 2.03
CA ALA A 60 -7.20 17.97 0.70
C ALA A 60 -6.27 17.19 -0.24
N MET A 61 -4.97 17.49 -0.22
CA MET A 61 -3.96 16.74 -0.99
C MET A 61 -3.84 15.28 -0.53
N THR A 62 -3.88 15.03 0.78
CA THR A 62 -3.83 13.67 1.35
C THR A 62 -5.01 12.82 0.86
N ARG A 63 -6.21 13.39 0.81
CA ARG A 63 -7.39 12.71 0.27
C ARG A 63 -7.21 12.37 -1.22
N LEU A 64 -6.75 13.33 -2.03
CA LEU A 64 -6.54 13.12 -3.47
C LEU A 64 -5.54 11.99 -3.74
N GLU A 65 -4.43 11.95 -2.99
CA GLU A 65 -3.43 10.89 -3.10
C GLU A 65 -4.02 9.53 -2.72
N ALA A 66 -4.79 9.45 -1.62
CA ALA A 66 -5.44 8.19 -1.22
C ALA A 66 -6.40 7.66 -2.30
N ASP A 67 -7.20 8.55 -2.90
CA ASP A 67 -8.09 8.21 -4.00
C ASP A 67 -7.32 7.74 -5.25
N GLU A 68 -6.20 8.38 -5.58
CA GLU A 68 -5.35 7.99 -6.70
C GLU A 68 -4.68 6.63 -6.49
N GLN A 69 -4.16 6.38 -5.29
CA GLN A 69 -3.59 5.08 -4.92
C GLN A 69 -4.64 3.97 -5.02
N LEU A 70 -5.87 4.22 -4.55
CA LEU A 70 -6.96 3.25 -4.66
C LEU A 70 -7.25 2.92 -6.13
N ARG A 71 -7.40 3.92 -6.99
CA ARG A 71 -7.59 3.72 -8.44
C ARG A 71 -6.42 2.95 -9.07
N ALA A 72 -5.19 3.29 -8.72
CA ALA A 72 -4.00 2.62 -9.24
C ALA A 72 -3.94 1.15 -8.82
N ARG A 73 -4.41 0.81 -7.63
CA ARG A 73 -4.53 -0.58 -7.16
C ARG A 73 -5.66 -1.31 -7.86
N SER A 74 -6.82 -0.68 -8.06
CA SER A 74 -7.92 -1.26 -8.83
C SER A 74 -7.49 -1.61 -10.26
N ARG A 75 -6.75 -0.71 -10.94
CA ARG A 75 -6.20 -0.99 -12.29
C ARG A 75 -5.24 -2.18 -12.30
N ARG A 76 -4.38 -2.31 -11.29
CA ARG A 76 -3.44 -3.43 -11.16
C ARG A 76 -4.13 -4.77 -10.93
N LYS A 77 -5.26 -4.79 -10.22
CA LYS A 77 -6.07 -6.01 -10.00
C LYS A 77 -6.83 -6.47 -11.25
N LEU A 78 -7.01 -5.60 -12.24
CA LEU A 78 -7.73 -5.88 -13.49
C LEU A 78 -6.81 -6.26 -14.66
N SER A 79 -5.49 -6.19 -14.48
CA SER A 79 -4.47 -6.56 -15.48
C SER A 79 -3.96 -7.98 -15.26
#